data_AF-A0A0G0W560-F1
#
_entry.id   AF-A0A0G0W560-F1
#
_cell.length_a   1.000
_cell.length_b   1.000
_cell.length_c   1.000
_cell.angle_alpha   90.00
_cell.angle_beta   90.00
_cell.angle_gamma   90.00
#
_symmetry.space_group_name_H-M   'P 1'
#
loop_
_entity.id
_entity.type
_entity.pdbx_description
1 polymer ?
#
loop_
_entity_poly.entity_id
_entity_poly.type
_entity_poly.pdbx_seq_one_letter_code
_entity_poly.pdbx_strand_id
1 'polypeptide(L)'
;MKYLVVLLLIISFAGMGIFGFALFDMGPENGGNCLASAIDGTECSANIIDSAGHHISAVKTFTETIVPSSDGLLLLLAFLFLIFIFSFHKNLLYPKLEFFPQRLRNLIFNSFYSKQKIISWLSLLELSPAL
;
A
#
# COMPACT_ATOMS: atom_id res chain seq x y z
N MET A 1 -13.91 -8.19 -3.45
CA MET A 1 -13.22 -7.13 -2.67
C MET A 1 -11.91 -6.65 -3.28
N LYS A 2 -11.02 -7.54 -3.76
CA LYS A 2 -9.75 -7.15 -4.41
C LYS A 2 -9.92 -6.13 -5.55
N TYR A 3 -10.91 -6.31 -6.42
CA TYR A 3 -11.19 -5.40 -7.54
C TYR A 3 -11.70 -4.02 -7.10
N LEU A 4 -12.46 -3.93 -6.01
CA LEU A 4 -12.90 -2.64 -5.46
C LEU A 4 -11.72 -1.84 -4.89
N VAL A 5 -10.78 -2.50 -4.22
CA VAL A 5 -9.57 -1.86 -3.69
C VAL A 5 -8.68 -1.35 -4.84
N VAL A 6 -8.52 -2.15 -5.90
CA VAL A 6 -7.77 -1.73 -7.09
C VAL A 6 -8.45 -0.54 -7.79
N LEU A 7 -9.77 -0.57 -7.92
CA LEU A 7 -10.53 0.52 -8.53
C LEU A 7 -10.45 1.81 -7.70
N LEU A 8 -10.54 1.71 -6.37
CA LEU A 8 -10.34 2.85 -5.46
C LEU A 8 -8.93 3.45 -5.57
N LEU A 9 -7.91 2.61 -5.70
CA LEU A 9 -6.52 3.06 -5.90
C LEU A 9 -6.35 3.80 -7.23
N ILE A 10 -6.91 3.28 -8.32
CA ILE A 10 -6.84 3.91 -9.64
C ILE A 10 -7.56 5.27 -9.62
N ILE A 11 -8.77 5.34 -9.05
CA ILE A 11 -9.53 6.59 -8.97
C ILE A 11 -8.82 7.60 -8.07
N SER A 12 -8.25 7.17 -6.95
CA SER A 12 -7.50 8.06 -6.06
C SER A 12 -6.25 8.60 -6.75
N PHE A 13 -5.52 7.76 -7.49
CA PHE A 13 -4.35 8.19 -8.24
C PHE A 13 -4.71 9.17 -9.37
N ALA A 14 -5.75 8.86 -10.15
CA ALA A 14 -6.23 9.74 -11.22
C ALA A 14 -6.77 11.07 -10.66
N GLY A 15 -7.52 11.02 -9.55
CA GLY A 15 -8.01 12.20 -8.84
C GLY A 15 -6.87 13.06 -8.30
N MET A 16 -5.86 12.46 -7.67
CA MET A 16 -4.69 13.17 -7.16
C MET A 16 -3.91 13.86 -8.28
N GLY A 17 -3.82 13.23 -9.46
CA GLY A 17 -3.26 13.87 -10.66
C GLY A 17 -4.08 15.08 -11.07
N ILE A 18 -5.36 14.87 -11.42
CA ILE A 18 -6.23 15.93 -11.98
C ILE A 18 -6.40 17.11 -11.00
N PHE A 19 -6.73 16.83 -9.74
CA PHE A 19 -6.92 17.87 -8.73
C PHE A 19 -5.61 18.46 -8.23
N GLY A 20 -4.52 17.67 -8.20
CA GLY A 20 -3.20 18.18 -7.89
C GLY A 20 -2.79 19.28 -8.87
N PHE A 21 -2.90 19.03 -10.17
CA PHE A 21 -2.58 20.03 -11.19
C PHE A 21 -3.52 21.24 -11.16
N ALA A 22 -4.83 21.04 -10.93
CA ALA A 22 -5.78 22.13 -10.86
C ALA A 22 -5.57 23.06 -9.65
N LEU A 23 -5.07 22.54 -8.52
CA LEU A 23 -4.75 23.34 -7.34
C LEU A 23 -3.47 24.18 -7.51
N PHE A 24 -2.53 23.75 -8.35
CA PHE A 24 -1.31 24.50 -8.66
C PHE A 24 -1.52 25.59 -9.73
N ASP A 25 -2.60 25.53 -10.50
CA ASP A 25 -2.99 26.53 -11.51
C ASP A 25 -3.71 27.75 -10.90
N MET A 26 -4.05 27.72 -9.61
CA MET A 26 -4.59 28.88 -8.89
C MET A 26 -3.47 29.88 -8.55
N GLY A 27 -2.88 30.49 -9.58
CA GLY A 27 -2.18 31.77 -9.41
C GLY A 27 -3.20 32.84 -8.99
N PRO A 28 -2.86 33.74 -8.04
CA PRO A 28 -3.78 34.80 -7.66
C PRO A 28 -4.11 35.65 -8.89
N GLU A 29 -5.39 35.95 -9.09
CA GLU A 29 -5.97 36.73 -10.21
C GLU A 29 -5.29 38.10 -10.47
N ASN A 30 -4.33 38.51 -9.63
CA ASN A 30 -3.59 39.75 -9.72
C ASN A 30 -2.07 39.51 -9.70
N GLY A 31 -1.51 39.07 -10.83
CA GLY A 31 -0.10 39.34 -11.22
C GLY A 31 1.01 39.00 -10.22
N GLY A 32 0.78 38.06 -9.29
CA GLY A 32 1.69 37.77 -8.19
C GLY A 32 2.28 36.37 -8.29
N ASN A 33 3.50 36.30 -8.81
CA ASN A 33 4.51 35.24 -8.67
C ASN A 33 4.00 33.84 -8.25
N CYS A 34 3.79 32.96 -9.23
CA CYS A 34 3.79 31.52 -8.99
C CYS A 34 5.15 31.07 -8.41
N LEU A 35 5.14 29.96 -7.67
CA LEU A 35 6.33 29.40 -7.01
C LEU A 35 7.50 29.19 -7.99
N ALA A 36 7.22 28.84 -9.24
CA ALA A 36 8.24 28.67 -10.29
C ALA A 36 8.97 29.99 -10.61
N SER A 37 8.23 31.09 -10.72
CA SER A 37 8.80 32.44 -10.93
C SER A 37 9.68 32.89 -9.75
N ALA A 38 9.29 32.53 -8.52
CA ALA A 38 10.07 32.85 -7.33
C ALA A 38 11.40 32.07 -7.23
N ILE A 39 11.49 30.90 -7.86
CA ILE A 39 12.68 30.03 -7.80
C ILE A 39 13.63 30.32 -8.95
N ASP A 40 13.13 30.48 -10.17
CA ASP A 40 13.98 30.52 -11.37
C ASP A 40 13.65 31.68 -12.34
N GLY A 41 12.79 32.63 -11.92
CA GLY A 41 12.39 33.77 -12.74
C GLY A 41 11.55 33.41 -13.96
N THR A 42 11.07 32.16 -14.08
CA THR A 42 10.24 31.70 -15.19
C THR A 42 8.85 32.32 -15.12
N GLU A 43 8.33 32.78 -16.26
CA GLU A 43 6.98 33.32 -16.35
C GLU A 43 5.94 32.24 -16.03
N CYS A 44 4.98 32.59 -15.18
CA CYS A 44 3.89 31.69 -14.81
C CYS A 44 3.02 31.44 -16.04
N SER A 45 2.92 30.18 -16.45
CA SER A 45 2.09 29.83 -17.59
C SER A 45 0.62 30.20 -17.28
N ALA A 46 -0.03 30.87 -18.24
CA ALA A 46 -1.44 31.26 -18.13
C ALA A 46 -2.39 30.12 -18.55
N ASN A 47 -1.85 29.03 -19.10
CA ASN A 47 -2.59 27.91 -19.66
C ASN A 47 -2.18 26.59 -19.02
N ILE A 48 -3.17 25.81 -18.58
CA ILE A 48 -3.01 24.47 -17.98
C ILE A 48 -2.11 23.54 -18.82
N ILE A 49 -2.17 23.64 -20.15
CA ILE A 49 -1.36 22.83 -21.08
C ILE A 49 0.14 23.15 -20.93
N ASP A 50 0.47 24.44 -20.84
CA ASP A 50 1.86 24.90 -20.70
C ASP A 50 2.39 24.59 -19.30
N SER A 51 1.53 24.68 -18.27
CA SER A 51 1.85 24.28 -16.90
C SER A 51 2.12 22.78 -16.80
N ALA A 52 1.26 21.95 -17.40
CA ALA A 52 1.48 20.51 -17.50
C ALA A 52 2.79 20.17 -18.24
N GLY A 53 3.10 20.88 -19.32
CA GLY A 53 4.37 20.72 -20.04
C GLY A 53 5.59 21.03 -19.16
N HIS A 54 5.51 22.10 -18.35
CA HIS A 54 6.59 22.47 -17.44
C HIS A 54 6.78 21.43 -16.32
N HIS A 55 5.69 20.91 -15.76
CA HIS A 55 5.74 19.83 -14.78
C HIS A 55 6.27 18.51 -15.36
N ILE A 56 5.88 18.14 -16.60
CA ILE A 56 6.41 16.97 -17.29
C ILE A 56 7.91 17.11 -17.49
N SER A 57 8.37 18.30 -17.91
CA SER A 57 9.78 18.59 -18.07
C SER A 57 10.54 18.50 -16.74
N ALA A 58 10.00 19.06 -15.66
CA ALA A 58 10.60 19.00 -14.34
C ALA A 58 10.71 17.56 -13.82
N VAL A 59 9.66 16.75 -13.97
CA VAL A 59 9.68 15.32 -13.61
C VAL A 59 10.68 14.55 -14.46
N LYS A 60 10.77 14.86 -15.75
CA LYS A 60 11.77 14.26 -16.65
C LYS A 60 13.18 14.57 -16.18
N THR A 61 13.51 15.84 -15.94
CA THR A 61 14.84 16.26 -15.47
C THR A 61 15.16 15.68 -14.09
N PHE A 62 14.19 15.64 -13.18
CA PHE A 62 14.35 14.98 -11.88
C PHE A 62 14.63 13.48 -12.03
N THR A 63 13.93 12.81 -12.94
CA THR A 63 14.12 11.38 -13.19
C THR A 63 15.49 11.11 -13.83
N GLU A 64 15.92 11.95 -14.79
CA GLU A 64 17.22 11.85 -15.45
C GLU A 64 18.40 12.18 -14.51
N THR A 65 18.19 13.03 -13.51
CA THR A 65 19.22 13.37 -12.51
C THR A 65 19.35 12.32 -11.40
N ILE A 66 18.25 11.68 -11.00
CA ILE A 66 18.27 10.61 -9.98
C ILE A 66 18.65 9.26 -10.58
N VAL A 67 18.22 9.00 -11.81
CA VAL A 67 18.51 7.76 -12.53
C VAL A 67 19.34 8.13 -13.75
N PRO A 68 20.67 8.25 -13.61
CA PRO A 68 21.52 8.40 -14.78
C PRO A 68 21.23 7.24 -15.74
N SER A 69 21.08 7.56 -17.02
CA SER A 69 20.64 6.64 -18.08
C SER A 69 21.53 5.39 -18.24
N SER A 70 22.72 5.38 -17.63
CA SER A 70 23.62 4.22 -17.53
C SER A 70 23.11 3.12 -16.58
N ASP A 71 22.18 3.42 -15.67
CA ASP A 71 21.79 2.54 -14.57
C ASP A 71 20.38 1.93 -14.73
N GLY A 72 19.80 2.00 -15.94
CA GLY A 72 18.52 1.33 -16.23
C GLY A 72 18.55 -0.17 -15.94
N LEU A 73 19.73 -0.79 -16.03
CA LEU A 73 19.97 -2.19 -15.67
C LEU A 73 19.90 -2.41 -14.15
N LEU A 74 20.39 -1.47 -13.36
CA LEU A 74 20.32 -1.48 -11.89
C LEU A 74 18.88 -1.35 -11.40
N LEU A 75 18.10 -0.47 -12.04
CA LEU A 75 16.68 -0.29 -11.73
C LEU A 75 15.84 -1.52 -12.11
N LEU A 76 16.12 -2.11 -13.29
CA LEU A 76 15.53 -3.39 -13.71
C LEU A 76 15.88 -4.51 -12.72
N LEU A 77 17.15 -4.60 -12.30
CA LEU A 77 17.61 -5.61 -11.36
C LEU A 77 16.95 -5.44 -9.99
N ALA A 78 16.82 -4.21 -9.48
CA ALA A 78 16.12 -3.91 -8.25
C ALA A 78 14.63 -4.31 -8.32
N PHE A 79 13.98 -4.06 -9.46
CA PHE A 79 12.59 -4.42 -9.69
C PHE A 79 12.39 -5.95 -9.72
N LEU A 80 13.28 -6.66 -10.42
CA LEU A 80 13.31 -8.13 -10.42
C LEU A 80 13.57 -8.70 -9.02
N PHE A 81 14.45 -8.07 -8.25
CA PHE A 81 14.75 -8.48 -6.87
C PHE A 81 13.53 -8.32 -5.96
N LEU A 82 12.78 -7.23 -6.10
CA LEU A 82 11.52 -7.03 -5.37
C LEU A 82 10.45 -8.07 -5.72
N ILE A 83 10.30 -8.40 -7.00
CA ILE A 83 9.37 -9.45 -7.47
C ILE A 83 9.78 -10.81 -6.91
N PHE A 84 11.09 -11.09 -6.91
CA PHE A 84 11.66 -12.32 -6.38
C PHE A 84 11.37 -12.44 -4.87
N ILE A 85 11.71 -11.41 -4.09
CA ILE A 85 11.41 -11.37 -2.65
C ILE A 85 9.92 -11.56 -2.43
N PHE A 86 9.04 -10.85 -3.13
CA PHE A 86 7.60 -10.97 -2.95
C PHE A 86 7.05 -12.37 -3.29
N SER A 87 7.58 -12.99 -4.34
CA SER A 87 7.20 -14.35 -4.76
C SER A 87 7.68 -15.39 -3.75
N PHE A 88 8.91 -15.26 -3.25
CA PHE A 88 9.44 -16.10 -2.18
C PHE A 88 8.68 -15.89 -0.88
N HIS A 89 8.37 -14.65 -0.53
CA HIS A 89 7.64 -14.32 0.69
C HIS A 89 6.22 -14.89 0.67
N LYS A 90 5.55 -14.89 -0.50
CA LYS A 90 4.28 -15.60 -0.67
C LYS A 90 4.42 -17.11 -0.50
N ASN A 91 5.43 -17.73 -1.09
CA ASN A 91 5.64 -19.17 -0.95
C ASN A 91 6.08 -19.59 0.47
N LEU A 92 6.76 -18.72 1.22
CA LEU A 92 7.20 -18.98 2.60
C LEU A 92 6.14 -18.62 3.67
N LEU A 93 5.40 -17.51 3.52
CA LEU A 93 4.37 -17.09 4.49
C LEU A 93 2.99 -17.71 4.25
N TYR A 94 2.77 -18.35 3.10
CA TYR A 94 1.62 -19.23 2.91
C TYR A 94 2.07 -20.69 2.98
N PRO A 95 2.61 -21.19 4.12
CA PRO A 95 2.67 -22.62 4.30
C PRO A 95 1.22 -23.09 4.30
N LYS A 96 0.84 -23.85 3.26
CA LYS A 96 -0.46 -24.50 3.03
C LYS A 96 -1.45 -24.24 4.17
N LEU A 97 -2.27 -23.18 4.03
CA LEU A 97 -3.34 -22.86 4.98
C LEU A 97 -4.32 -24.02 5.18
N GLU A 98 -4.28 -25.04 4.32
CA GLU A 98 -5.02 -26.29 4.42
C GLU A 98 -4.84 -27.01 5.78
N PHE A 99 -3.68 -26.89 6.44
CA PHE A 99 -3.44 -27.56 7.73
C PHE A 99 -3.80 -26.72 8.96
N PHE A 100 -3.99 -25.41 8.78
CA PHE A 100 -4.36 -24.51 9.87
C PHE A 100 -5.75 -24.82 10.46
N PRO A 101 -6.82 -25.06 9.68
CA PRO A 101 -8.13 -25.38 10.24
C PRO A 101 -8.13 -26.74 10.96
N GLN A 102 -7.43 -27.75 10.43
CA GLN A 102 -7.25 -29.04 11.14
C GLN A 102 -6.56 -28.85 12.49
N ARG A 103 -5.47 -28.06 12.54
CA ARG A 103 -4.72 -27.82 13.77
C ARG A 103 -5.53 -27.03 14.79
N LEU A 104 -6.26 -26.00 14.35
CA LEU A 104 -7.14 -25.21 15.21
C LEU A 104 -8.27 -26.08 15.78
N ARG A 105 -8.88 -26.91 14.92
CA ARG A 105 -9.94 -27.85 15.30
C ARG A 105 -9.46 -28.83 16.38
N ASN A 106 -8.27 -29.43 16.21
CA ASN A 106 -7.71 -30.34 17.21
C ASN A 106 -7.42 -29.64 18.55
N LEU A 107 -6.93 -28.39 18.52
CA LEU A 107 -6.70 -27.61 19.75
C LEU A 107 -8.02 -27.30 20.48
N ILE A 108 -9.06 -26.93 19.73
CA ILE A 108 -10.39 -26.66 20.27
C ILE A 108 -10.99 -27.93 20.90
N PHE A 109 -10.96 -29.07 20.19
CA PHE A 109 -11.47 -30.34 20.71
C PHE A 109 -10.71 -30.81 21.96
N ASN A 110 -9.37 -30.70 21.98
CA ASN A 110 -8.58 -31.04 23.17
C ASN A 110 -8.91 -30.13 24.37
N SER A 111 -9.14 -28.84 24.13
CA SER A 111 -9.59 -27.90 25.16
C SER A 111 -10.95 -28.31 25.74
N PHE A 112 -11.92 -28.67 24.89
CA PHE A 112 -13.25 -29.11 25.35
C PHE A 112 -13.19 -30.43 26.13
N TYR A 113 -12.41 -31.39 25.64
CA TYR A 113 -12.21 -32.67 26.34
C TYR A 113 -11.53 -32.47 27.70
N SER A 114 -10.53 -31.59 27.77
CA SER A 114 -9.89 -31.21 29.04
C SER A 114 -10.87 -30.56 30.01
N LYS A 115 -11.73 -29.64 29.55
CA LYS A 115 -12.76 -29.01 30.38
C LYS A 115 -13.77 -30.02 30.91
N GLN A 116 -14.25 -30.94 30.07
CA GLN A 116 -15.17 -32.00 30.50
C GLN A 116 -14.53 -32.91 31.54
N LYS A 117 -13.25 -33.25 31.39
CA LYS A 117 -12.51 -34.04 32.37
C LYS A 117 -12.38 -33.32 33.71
N ILE A 118 -12.10 -32.01 33.70
CA ILE A 118 -12.03 -31.20 34.93
C ILE A 118 -13.41 -31.10 35.60
N ILE A 119 -14.47 -30.84 34.84
CA ILE A 119 -15.84 -30.77 35.37
C ILE A 119 -16.26 -32.12 35.95
N SER A 120 -15.97 -33.23 35.25
CA SER A 120 -16.24 -34.59 35.73
C SER A 120 -15.44 -34.93 36.99
N TRP A 121 -14.22 -34.40 37.13
CA TRP A 121 -13.41 -34.60 38.33
C TRP A 121 -13.95 -33.76 39.50
N LEU A 122 -14.40 -32.54 39.22
CA LEU A 122 -15.00 -31.64 40.20
C LEU A 122 -16.38 -32.13 40.67
N SER A 123 -17.17 -32.79 39.81
CA SER A 123 -18.46 -33.37 40.19
C SER A 123 -18.37 -34.56 41.14
N LEU A 124 -17.18 -35.16 41.28
CA LEU A 124 -16.92 -36.24 42.23
C LEU A 124 -16.58 -35.73 43.64
N LEU A 125 -16.40 -34.42 43.81
CA LEU A 125 -16.24 -33.81 45.13
C LEU A 125 -17.64 -33.65 45.75
N GLU A 126 -17.83 -34.21 46.94
CA GLU A 126 -19.09 -34.33 47.68
C GLU A 126 -19.85 -33.02 47.97
N LEU A 127 -19.31 -31.86 47.55
CA LEU A 127 -19.85 -30.52 47.81
C LEU A 127 -20.12 -29.69 46.54
N SER A 128 -19.98 -30.24 45.34
CA SER A 128 -20.23 -29.46 44.11
C SER A 128 -21.72 -29.48 43.74
N PRO A 129 -22.34 -28.31 43.44
CA PRO A 129 -23.71 -28.29 42.94
C PRO A 129 -23.75 -28.95 41.55
N ALA A 130 -24.38 -30.12 41.46
CA ALA A 130 -24.78 -30.70 40.20
C ALA A 130 -25.88 -29.80 39.60
N LEU A 131 -25.60 -29.27 38.41
CA LEU A 131 -26.53 -28.47 37.60
C LEU A 131 -27.42 -29.39 36.77
#